data_AF-A0A8S3DAM1-F1
#
_entry.id   AF-A0A8S3DAM1-F1
#
_cell.length_a   1.000
_cell.length_b   1.000
_cell.length_c   1.000
_cell.angle_alpha   90.00
_cell.angle_beta   90.00
_cell.angle_gamma   90.00
#
_symmetry.space_group_name_H-M   'P 1'
#
loop_
_entity.id
_entity.type
_entity.pdbx_description
1 polymer ?
#
loop_
_entity_poly.entity_id
_entity_poly.type
_entity_poly.pdbx_seq_one_letter_code
_entity_poly.pdbx_strand_id
1 'polypeptide(L)'
;MRINLFFFIKFHQQEKKSILIYLLETCDLALFNEILTHLLNELQRAPPSKSSDTNTTIKTYVQALTSICRLASQRLSEHMHEIVRITLSFIENTPSNNNSDDQQYDDELIEYCLQALETYLKRCPKETNQFVPKIVDICIIYLKYDPNFNYDDDDNTMSDDQSGDDDDGDDDK
;
A
#
# COMPACT_ATOMS: atom_id res chain seq x y z
N MET A 1 12.32 -43.27 7.37
CA MET A 1 13.06 -42.02 7.64
C MET A 1 12.65 -41.00 6.58
N ARG A 2 11.53 -40.30 6.77
CA ARG A 2 10.97 -39.34 5.82
C ARG A 2 11.76 -38.03 5.91
N ILE A 3 12.82 -37.91 5.11
CA ILE A 3 13.53 -36.65 4.94
C ILE A 3 12.53 -35.65 4.35
N ASN A 4 12.24 -34.62 5.15
CA ASN A 4 11.21 -33.63 4.90
C ASN A 4 11.40 -32.99 3.51
N LEU A 5 10.49 -33.31 2.58
CA LEU A 5 10.35 -32.65 1.27
C LEU A 5 10.30 -31.11 1.42
N PHE A 6 9.77 -30.63 2.55
CA PHE A 6 9.75 -29.23 2.94
C PHE A 6 11.15 -28.61 3.12
N PHE A 7 12.12 -29.37 3.64
CA PHE A 7 13.50 -28.92 3.81
C PHE A 7 14.21 -28.83 2.46
N PHE A 8 13.95 -29.79 1.56
CA PHE A 8 14.49 -29.76 0.19
C PHE A 8 13.92 -28.60 -0.62
N ILE A 9 12.61 -28.32 -0.51
CA ILE A 9 11.98 -27.15 -1.15
C ILE A 9 12.54 -25.85 -0.58
N LYS A 10 12.69 -25.73 0.74
CA LYS A 10 13.33 -24.54 1.35
C LYS A 10 14.79 -24.37 0.94
N PHE A 11 15.54 -25.47 0.84
CA PHE A 11 16.94 -25.45 0.40
C PHE A 11 17.06 -25.01 -1.06
N HIS A 12 16.23 -25.56 -1.94
CA HIS A 12 16.21 -25.20 -3.36
C HIS A 12 15.69 -23.77 -3.61
N GLN A 13 14.79 -23.27 -2.75
CA GLN A 13 14.34 -21.87 -2.72
C GLN A 13 15.45 -20.93 -2.22
N GLN A 14 16.25 -21.35 -1.24
CA GLN A 14 17.41 -20.60 -0.75
C GLN A 14 18.52 -20.52 -1.81
N GLU A 15 18.83 -21.61 -2.52
CA GLU A 15 19.82 -21.61 -3.60
C GLU A 15 19.40 -20.70 -4.77
N LYS A 16 18.11 -20.74 -5.17
CA LYS A 16 17.58 -19.83 -6.20
C LYS A 16 17.66 -18.35 -5.78
N LYS A 17 17.40 -18.05 -4.49
CA LYS A 17 17.63 -16.71 -3.94
C LYS A 17 19.11 -16.32 -3.98
N SER A 18 20.02 -17.22 -3.62
CA SER A 18 21.47 -16.96 -3.63
C SER A 18 22.01 -16.64 -5.03
N ILE A 19 21.51 -17.31 -6.08
CA ILE A 19 21.93 -17.01 -7.48
C ILE A 19 21.44 -15.63 -7.91
N LEU A 20 20.20 -15.27 -7.59
CA LEU A 20 19.64 -13.97 -7.93
C LEU A 20 20.35 -12.83 -7.17
N ILE A 21 20.69 -13.06 -5.90
CA ILE A 21 21.51 -12.15 -5.09
C ILE A 21 22.89 -11.99 -5.73
N TYR A 22 23.56 -13.09 -6.08
CA TYR A 22 24.89 -13.05 -6.71
C TYR A 22 24.86 -12.32 -8.07
N LEU A 23 23.80 -12.47 -8.86
CA LEU A 23 23.63 -11.78 -10.15
C LEU A 23 23.37 -10.27 -9.98
N LEU A 24 22.58 -9.89 -8.97
CA LEU A 24 22.39 -8.49 -8.59
C LEU A 24 23.65 -7.86 -7.96
N GLU A 25 24.48 -8.66 -7.30
CA GLU A 25 25.72 -8.24 -6.65
C GLU A 25 26.89 -8.15 -7.66
N THR A 26 26.87 -8.97 -8.71
CA THR A 26 27.83 -8.94 -9.83
C THR A 26 27.44 -7.96 -10.96
N CYS A 27 26.22 -7.43 -10.93
CA CYS A 27 25.79 -6.36 -11.82
C CYS A 27 26.56 -5.07 -11.53
N ASP A 28 27.15 -4.48 -12.58
CA ASP A 28 27.88 -3.22 -12.50
C ASP A 28 27.03 -2.10 -11.87
N LEU A 29 27.66 -1.23 -11.09
CA LEU A 29 26.96 -0.17 -10.35
C LEU A 29 26.31 0.85 -11.26
N ALA A 30 26.91 1.14 -12.43
CA ALA A 30 26.27 2.00 -13.40
C ALA A 30 24.99 1.35 -13.95
N LEU A 31 25.05 0.07 -14.32
CA LEU A 31 23.89 -0.65 -14.88
C LEU A 31 22.75 -0.81 -13.86
N PHE A 32 23.09 -1.10 -12.59
CA PHE A 32 22.09 -1.16 -11.52
C PHE A 32 21.38 0.20 -11.33
N ASN A 33 22.15 1.29 -11.27
CA ASN A 33 21.60 2.63 -11.08
C ASN A 33 20.79 3.09 -12.30
N GLU A 34 21.20 2.73 -13.52
CA GLU A 34 20.46 3.01 -14.75
C GLU A 34 19.10 2.30 -14.75
N ILE A 35 19.08 0.99 -14.47
CA ILE A 35 17.84 0.23 -14.36
C ILE A 35 16.93 0.79 -13.27
N LEU A 36 17.49 1.11 -12.10
CA LEU A 36 16.71 1.68 -11.01
C LEU A 36 16.12 3.04 -11.37
N THR A 37 16.91 3.91 -12.01
CA THR A 37 16.46 5.23 -12.48
C THR A 37 15.36 5.09 -13.52
N HIS A 38 15.48 4.13 -14.45
CA HIS A 38 14.42 3.83 -15.40
C HIS A 38 13.13 3.37 -14.71
N LEU A 39 13.21 2.47 -13.73
CA LEU A 39 12.04 2.01 -12.96
C LEU A 39 11.35 3.15 -12.20
N LEU A 40 12.13 4.05 -11.60
CA LEU A 40 11.60 5.21 -10.87
C LEU A 40 10.93 6.22 -11.80
N ASN A 41 11.55 6.49 -12.96
CA ASN A 41 10.99 7.38 -13.97
C ASN A 41 9.66 6.84 -14.52
N GLU A 42 9.57 5.53 -14.79
CA GLU A 42 8.33 4.91 -15.26
C GLU A 42 7.24 4.95 -14.18
N LEU A 43 7.59 4.77 -12.90
CA LEU A 43 6.65 4.92 -11.78
C LEU A 43 6.14 6.36 -11.63
N GLN A 44 7.00 7.37 -11.80
CA GLN A 44 6.59 8.77 -11.75
C GLN A 44 5.75 9.18 -12.97
N ARG A 45 5.98 8.55 -14.13
CA ARG A 45 5.28 8.82 -15.38
C ARG A 45 3.91 8.15 -15.45
N ALA A 46 3.68 7.09 -14.68
CA ALA A 46 2.41 6.40 -14.56
C ALA A 46 1.64 6.90 -13.32
N PRO A 47 0.87 7.99 -13.41
CA PRO A 47 0.00 8.38 -12.30
C PRO A 47 -1.04 7.27 -12.06
N PRO A 48 -1.48 7.08 -10.79
CA PRO A 48 -2.62 6.22 -10.51
C PRO A 48 -3.81 6.75 -11.31
N SER A 49 -4.28 5.94 -12.25
CA SER A 49 -5.32 6.30 -13.22
C SER A 49 -6.49 5.34 -13.04
N LYS A 50 -7.71 5.78 -13.38
CA LYS A 50 -8.95 4.99 -13.27
C LYS A 50 -8.95 3.72 -14.14
N SER A 51 -7.92 3.49 -14.95
CA SER A 51 -7.73 2.26 -15.74
C SER A 51 -7.12 1.14 -14.91
N SER A 52 -7.81 0.00 -14.81
CA SER A 52 -7.33 -1.22 -14.12
C SER A 52 -5.93 -1.68 -14.58
N ASP A 53 -5.62 -1.51 -15.87
CA ASP A 53 -4.32 -1.91 -16.46
C ASP A 53 -3.12 -1.07 -15.93
N THR A 54 -3.33 0.22 -15.68
CA THR A 54 -2.27 1.10 -15.14
C THR A 54 -1.95 0.75 -13.69
N ASN A 55 -2.97 0.41 -12.88
CA ASN A 55 -2.73 0.00 -11.50
C ASN A 55 -2.02 -1.36 -11.45
N THR A 56 -2.35 -2.30 -12.33
CA THR A 56 -1.64 -3.59 -12.45
C THR A 56 -0.14 -3.39 -12.74
N THR A 57 0.17 -2.42 -13.59
CA THR A 57 1.54 -2.05 -13.94
C THR A 57 2.27 -1.41 -12.74
N ILE A 58 1.63 -0.46 -12.04
CA ILE A 58 2.16 0.16 -10.82
C ILE A 58 2.43 -0.89 -9.73
N LYS A 59 1.48 -1.81 -9.48
CA LYS A 59 1.66 -2.93 -8.54
C LYS A 59 2.90 -3.75 -8.87
N THR A 60 3.08 -4.09 -10.15
CA THR A 60 4.25 -4.86 -10.63
C THR A 60 5.55 -4.12 -10.34
N TYR A 61 5.61 -2.81 -10.60
CA TYR A 61 6.79 -1.99 -10.31
C TYR A 61 7.08 -1.87 -8.81
N VAL A 62 6.06 -1.64 -7.98
CA VAL A 62 6.19 -1.59 -6.51
C VAL A 62 6.71 -2.92 -5.96
N GLN A 63 6.21 -4.05 -6.46
CA GLN A 63 6.68 -5.39 -6.10
C GLN A 63 8.12 -5.64 -6.58
N ALA A 64 8.49 -5.16 -7.77
CA ALA A 64 9.85 -5.26 -8.27
C ALA A 64 10.83 -4.48 -7.38
N LEU A 65 10.51 -3.23 -7.01
CA LEU A 65 11.31 -2.42 -6.09
C LEU A 65 11.40 -3.08 -4.71
N THR A 66 10.30 -3.63 -4.20
CA THR A 66 10.28 -4.39 -2.94
C THR A 66 11.21 -5.60 -2.99
N SER A 67 11.22 -6.31 -4.11
CA SER A 67 12.10 -7.46 -4.34
C SER A 67 13.56 -7.03 -4.43
N ILE A 68 13.88 -5.96 -5.16
CA ILE A 68 15.22 -5.37 -5.23
C ILE A 68 15.69 -4.95 -3.84
N CYS A 69 14.83 -4.30 -3.04
CA CYS A 69 15.16 -3.91 -1.68
C CYS A 69 15.51 -5.13 -0.80
N ARG A 70 14.81 -6.26 -0.96
CA ARG A 70 15.11 -7.49 -0.21
C ARG A 70 16.47 -8.08 -0.56
N LEU A 71 16.95 -7.86 -1.78
CA LEU A 71 18.16 -8.49 -2.34
C LEU A 71 19.39 -7.57 -2.27
N ALA A 72 19.21 -6.27 -2.49
CA ALA A 72 20.29 -5.28 -2.65
C ALA A 72 20.01 -3.98 -1.87
N SER A 73 19.60 -4.11 -0.59
CA SER A 73 19.19 -2.97 0.24
C SER A 73 20.28 -1.90 0.42
N GLN A 74 21.55 -2.29 0.44
CA GLN A 74 22.66 -1.34 0.58
C GLN A 74 22.80 -0.43 -0.64
N ARG A 75 22.65 -0.97 -1.85
CA ARG A 75 22.73 -0.19 -3.10
C ARG A 75 21.49 0.68 -3.30
N LEU A 76 20.33 0.20 -2.85
CA LEU A 76 19.07 0.93 -2.93
C LEU A 76 18.97 2.08 -1.92
N SER A 77 19.84 2.12 -0.91
CA SER A 77 19.77 3.10 0.18
C SER A 77 19.86 4.56 -0.30
N GLU A 78 20.67 4.83 -1.32
CA GLU A 78 20.85 6.18 -1.90
C GLU A 78 19.54 6.73 -2.51
N HIS A 79 18.70 5.86 -3.06
CA HIS A 79 17.43 6.21 -3.69
C HIS A 79 16.21 5.96 -2.79
N MET A 80 16.42 5.46 -1.56
CA MET A 80 15.34 5.02 -0.68
C MET A 80 14.38 6.15 -0.31
N HIS A 81 14.89 7.36 -0.13
CA HIS A 81 14.09 8.54 0.17
C HIS A 81 13.04 8.83 -0.91
N GLU A 82 13.45 8.72 -2.17
CA GLU A 82 12.57 8.97 -3.32
C GLU A 82 11.56 7.83 -3.47
N ILE A 83 12.00 6.58 -3.34
CA ILE A 83 11.14 5.38 -3.39
C ILE A 83 10.02 5.46 -2.34
N VAL A 84 10.36 5.81 -1.10
CA VAL A 84 9.37 5.93 -0.01
C VAL A 84 8.39 7.06 -0.30
N ARG A 85 8.86 8.21 -0.80
CA ARG A 85 7.97 9.32 -1.17
C ARG A 85 6.99 8.96 -2.27
N ILE A 86 7.46 8.29 -3.32
CA ILE A 86 6.61 7.80 -4.41
C ILE A 86 5.60 6.78 -3.88
N THR A 87 6.03 5.83 -3.04
CA THR A 87 5.13 4.84 -2.45
C THR A 87 4.05 5.48 -1.58
N LEU A 88 4.43 6.48 -0.78
CA LEU A 88 3.49 7.25 0.04
C LEU A 88 2.53 8.09 -0.82
N SER A 89 3.00 8.67 -1.93
CA SER A 89 2.13 9.44 -2.81
C SER A 89 1.07 8.55 -3.47
N PHE A 90 1.37 7.29 -3.80
CA PHE A 90 0.34 6.37 -4.30
C PHE A 90 -0.76 6.12 -3.26
N ILE A 91 -0.41 6.00 -1.98
CA ILE A 91 -1.38 5.83 -0.91
C ILE A 91 -2.21 7.12 -0.73
N GLU A 92 -1.56 8.28 -0.67
CA GLU A 92 -2.24 9.58 -0.45
C GLU A 92 -3.13 10.00 -1.63
N ASN A 93 -2.72 9.69 -2.87
CA ASN A 93 -3.52 9.97 -4.06
C ASN A 93 -4.65 8.95 -4.27
N THR A 94 -4.76 7.94 -3.40
CA THR A 94 -5.92 7.06 -3.35
C THR A 94 -6.88 7.63 -2.30
N PRO A 95 -7.92 8.39 -2.70
CA PRO A 95 -8.79 9.04 -1.73
C PRO A 95 -9.57 8.00 -0.91
N SER A 96 -9.45 8.07 0.42
CA SER A 96 -10.24 7.28 1.36
C SER A 96 -11.66 7.86 1.60
N ASN A 97 -12.06 8.90 0.86
CA ASN A 97 -13.33 9.62 1.05
C ASN A 97 -14.39 9.09 0.07
N ASN A 98 -15.41 8.46 0.66
CA ASN A 98 -16.56 7.81 0.03
C ASN A 98 -17.51 8.84 -0.59
N ASN A 99 -17.38 9.10 -1.88
CA ASN A 99 -18.41 9.82 -2.63
C ASN A 99 -18.40 9.38 -4.10
N SER A 100 -18.63 8.09 -4.39
CA SER A 100 -19.28 7.60 -5.62
C SER A 100 -19.14 6.08 -5.77
N ASP A 101 -20.27 5.41 -5.99
CA ASP A 101 -20.46 3.97 -6.26
C ASP A 101 -19.71 3.40 -7.49
N ASP A 102 -18.85 4.19 -8.14
CA ASP A 102 -18.12 3.81 -9.35
C ASP A 102 -16.59 3.73 -9.14
N GLN A 103 -16.09 4.01 -7.94
CA GLN A 103 -14.67 3.93 -7.67
C GLN A 103 -14.36 2.53 -7.13
N GLN A 104 -14.00 1.60 -8.02
CA GLN A 104 -13.34 0.36 -7.67
C GLN A 104 -11.95 0.74 -7.11
N TYR A 105 -11.93 1.13 -5.83
CA TYR A 105 -10.70 1.46 -5.11
C TYR A 105 -9.80 0.24 -5.18
N ASP A 106 -8.54 0.47 -5.55
CA ASP A 106 -7.60 -0.63 -5.69
C ASP A 106 -6.97 -0.92 -4.32
N ASP A 107 -7.78 -1.43 -3.39
CA ASP A 107 -7.36 -1.84 -2.04
C ASP A 107 -6.12 -2.75 -2.11
N GLU A 108 -6.02 -3.54 -3.18
CA GLU A 108 -4.86 -4.37 -3.49
C GLU A 108 -3.57 -3.55 -3.70
N LEU A 109 -3.65 -2.39 -4.39
CA LEU A 109 -2.50 -1.49 -4.57
C LEU A 109 -2.04 -0.90 -3.24
N ILE A 110 -2.99 -0.47 -2.39
CA ILE A 110 -2.67 0.05 -1.05
C ILE A 110 -1.99 -1.05 -0.22
N GLU A 111 -2.50 -2.28 -0.26
CA GLU A 111 -1.88 -3.41 0.42
C GLU A 111 -0.44 -3.63 -0.05
N TYR A 112 -0.19 -3.63 -1.36
CA TYR A 112 1.18 -3.76 -1.89
C TYR A 112 2.08 -2.61 -1.46
N CYS A 113 1.59 -1.37 -1.45
CA CYS A 113 2.34 -0.22 -0.96
C CYS A 113 2.69 -0.35 0.53
N LEU A 114 1.76 -0.80 1.37
CA LEU A 114 2.02 -1.04 2.80
C LEU A 114 3.04 -2.16 3.02
N GLN A 115 2.93 -3.28 2.29
CA GLN A 115 3.91 -4.38 2.32
C GLN A 115 5.30 -3.94 1.84
N ALA A 116 5.36 -3.04 0.87
CA ALA A 116 6.59 -2.43 0.38
C ALA A 116 7.24 -1.56 1.46
N LEU A 117 6.47 -0.66 2.08
CA LEU A 117 6.93 0.21 3.17
C LEU A 117 7.46 -0.60 4.36
N GLU A 118 6.78 -1.68 4.76
CA GLU A 118 7.25 -2.60 5.80
C GLU A 118 8.62 -3.20 5.43
N THR A 119 8.78 -3.61 4.18
CA THR A 119 10.05 -4.18 3.68
C THR A 119 11.17 -3.13 3.73
N TYR A 120 10.88 -1.89 3.32
CA TYR A 120 11.84 -0.79 3.31
C TYR A 120 12.29 -0.44 4.74
N LEU A 121 11.36 -0.34 5.69
CA LEU A 121 11.65 -0.12 7.11
C LEU A 121 12.57 -1.19 7.69
N LYS A 122 12.33 -2.46 7.36
CA LYS A 122 13.14 -3.59 7.83
C LYS A 122 14.54 -3.64 7.23
N ARG A 123 14.71 -3.22 5.98
CA ARG A 123 15.95 -3.40 5.21
C ARG A 123 16.84 -2.15 5.13
N CYS A 124 16.25 -0.97 5.21
CA CYS A 124 16.93 0.32 5.12
C CYS A 124 16.50 1.26 6.27
N PRO A 125 16.70 0.87 7.54
CA PRO A 125 16.19 1.62 8.69
C PRO A 125 16.75 3.04 8.78
N LYS A 126 18.01 3.27 8.39
CA LYS A 126 18.64 4.60 8.47
C LYS A 126 17.90 5.67 7.68
N GLU A 127 17.53 5.33 6.43
CA GLU A 127 16.89 6.28 5.50
C GLU A 127 15.37 6.37 5.72
N THR A 128 14.78 5.29 6.21
CA THR A 128 13.32 5.17 6.35
C THR A 128 12.78 5.66 7.70
N ASN A 129 13.62 5.76 8.74
CA ASN A 129 13.19 6.09 10.09
C ASN A 129 12.44 7.44 10.19
N GLN A 130 12.84 8.42 9.39
CA GLN A 130 12.19 9.74 9.36
C GLN A 130 10.75 9.70 8.84
N PHE A 131 10.38 8.66 8.08
CA PHE A 131 9.03 8.47 7.53
C PHE A 131 8.13 7.64 8.45
N VAL A 132 8.68 7.03 9.51
CA VAL A 132 7.93 6.18 10.44
C VAL A 132 6.69 6.87 11.00
N PRO A 133 6.73 8.13 11.49
CA PRO A 133 5.53 8.79 12.00
C PRO A 133 4.42 8.86 10.95
N LYS A 134 4.77 9.26 9.71
CA LYS A 134 3.82 9.35 8.60
C LYS A 134 3.23 8.00 8.19
N ILE A 135 4.05 6.94 8.19
CA ILE A 135 3.59 5.57 7.91
C ILE A 135 2.62 5.10 8.99
N VAL A 136 2.90 5.40 10.27
CA VAL A 136 2.01 5.04 11.39
C VAL A 136 0.66 5.76 11.25
N ASP A 137 0.65 7.05 10.93
CA ASP A 137 -0.59 7.81 10.75
C ASP A 137 -1.47 7.20 9.64
N ILE A 138 -0.85 6.84 8.51
CA ILE A 138 -1.51 6.14 7.41
C ILE A 138 -2.07 4.79 7.87
N CYS A 139 -1.27 3.97 8.56
CA CYS A 139 -1.73 2.68 9.07
C CYS A 139 -2.92 2.82 10.02
N ILE A 140 -2.98 3.88 10.84
CA ILE A 140 -4.12 4.14 11.73
C ILE A 140 -5.40 4.45 10.94
N ILE A 141 -5.29 5.19 9.83
CA ILE A 141 -6.44 5.48 8.94
C ILE A 141 -6.97 4.19 8.34
N TYR A 142 -6.11 3.38 7.74
CA TYR A 142 -6.51 2.12 7.10
C TYR A 142 -6.90 1.02 8.08
N LEU A 143 -6.46 1.08 9.35
CA LEU A 143 -6.92 0.17 10.40
C LEU A 143 -8.36 0.48 10.85
N LYS A 144 -8.79 1.75 10.75
CA LYS A 144 -10.15 2.18 11.09
C LYS A 144 -11.13 1.99 9.94
N TYR A 145 -10.63 1.82 8.72
CA TYR A 145 -11.44 1.60 7.53
C TYR A 145 -11.89 0.14 7.49
N ASP A 146 -13.19 -0.10 7.61
CA ASP A 146 -13.81 -1.39 7.31
C ASP A 146 -14.45 -1.32 5.93
N PRO A 147 -13.92 -2.02 4.90
CA PRO A 147 -14.46 -2.02 3.54
C PRO A 147 -15.92 -2.50 3.45
N ASN A 148 -16.41 -3.17 4.50
CA ASN A 148 -17.75 -3.73 4.57
C ASN A 148 -18.70 -2.90 5.47
N PHE A 149 -18.25 -1.76 6.00
CA PHE A 149 -19.04 -0.89 6.87
C PHE A 149 -19.62 0.28 6.06
N ASN A 150 -20.95 0.40 6.03
CA ASN A 150 -21.61 1.52 5.38
C ASN A 150 -21.57 2.75 6.31
N TYR A 151 -20.70 3.72 6.01
CA TYR A 151 -20.58 4.96 6.78
C TYR A 151 -21.68 5.99 6.46
N ASP A 152 -22.56 5.70 5.49
CA ASP A 152 -23.68 6.56 5.10
C ASP A 152 -24.93 6.41 5.99
N ASP A 153 -24.95 5.46 6.94
CA ASP A 153 -26.17 5.13 7.71
C ASP A 153 -26.27 5.82 9.08
N ASP A 154 -25.33 6.71 9.43
CA ASP A 154 -25.24 7.32 10.77
C ASP A 154 -25.42 8.86 10.77
N ASP A 155 -26.15 9.40 9.80
CA ASP A 155 -26.55 10.82 9.79
C ASP A 155 -28.03 11.02 9.41
N ASN A 156 -28.91 10.14 9.89
CA ASN A 156 -30.35 10.39 9.90
C ASN A 156 -30.98 10.14 11.28
N THR A 157 -30.88 11.17 12.12
CA THR A 157 -31.97 11.66 12.96
C THR A 157 -32.52 10.69 14.03
N MET A 158 -31.78 10.52 15.13
CA MET A 158 -32.40 10.27 16.43
C MET A 158 -32.68 11.63 17.10
N SER A 159 -33.56 12.43 16.50
CA SER A 159 -34.15 13.58 17.19
C SER A 159 -35.16 13.06 18.22
N ASP A 160 -34.67 12.94 19.44
CA ASP A 160 -35.46 12.99 20.66
C ASP A 160 -36.23 14.33 20.69
N ASP A 161 -37.44 14.37 20.13
CA ASP A 161 -38.37 15.49 20.34
C ASP A 161 -39.42 15.10 21.38
N GLN A 162 -39.06 15.44 22.61
CA GLN A 162 -39.92 15.49 23.76
C GLN A 162 -40.53 16.90 23.84
N SER A 163 -41.67 17.13 23.18
CA SER A 163 -42.59 18.26 23.43
C SER A 163 -43.91 17.95 22.70
N GLY A 164 -45.11 17.89 23.29
CA GLY A 164 -45.70 18.71 24.34
C GLY A 164 -46.49 19.86 23.70
N ASP A 165 -47.75 19.65 23.29
CA ASP A 165 -48.91 20.46 23.71
C ASP A 165 -50.23 19.99 23.05
N ASP A 166 -51.31 20.25 23.77
CA ASP A 166 -52.73 19.97 23.53
C ASP A 166 -53.33 20.73 22.31
N ASP A 167 -54.47 20.25 21.76
CA ASP A 167 -55.78 20.94 21.87
C ASP A 167 -56.85 20.48 20.84
N ASP A 168 -58.00 20.12 21.42
CA ASP A 168 -59.42 20.00 21.03
C ASP A 168 -59.97 20.01 19.58
N GLY A 169 -61.03 19.19 19.39
CA GLY A 169 -62.30 19.69 18.82
C GLY A 169 -63.18 18.75 17.95
N ASP A 170 -64.21 18.16 18.57
CA ASP A 170 -65.59 17.82 18.07
C ASP A 170 -65.76 16.88 16.85
N ASP A 171 -66.80 16.04 16.70
CA ASP A 171 -68.21 16.09 17.12
C ASP A 171 -68.79 14.66 16.94
N ASP A 172 -69.78 14.26 17.74
CA ASP A 172 -70.93 13.44 17.28
C ASP A 172 -71.89 13.13 18.46
N LYS A 173 -73.08 13.73 18.35
CA LYS A 173 -74.30 13.41 19.12
C LYS A 173 -75.21 12.46 18.37
#